data_AF-A0A5D0S2C7-F1
#
_entry.id   AF-A0A5D0S2C7-F1
#
_cell.length_a   1.000
_cell.length_b   1.000
_cell.length_c   1.000
_cell.angle_alpha   90.00
_cell.angle_beta   90.00
_cell.angle_gamma   90.00
#
_symmetry.space_group_name_H-M   'P 1'
#
loop_
_entity.id
_entity.type
_entity.pdbx_description
1 polymer ?
#
loop_
_entity_poly.entity_id
_entity_poly.type
_entity_poly.pdbx_seq_one_letter_code
_entity_poly.pdbx_strand_id
1 'polypeptide(L)'
;MSDSNLQAGRARLVRLLHLRRLSWDPDIGKFRSNEGTTADAIEKCFNDPLERVEGGGDWRGTRTGRIYDDCSPPPTQFFDVQFDKWRASLISHATAKVGVNIVTVDLRFRNLNPEQIDRIAAAAAALPRDARKKVWLLLNDEG
;
A
#
# COMPACT_ATOMS: atom_id res chain seq x y z
N MET A 1 -9.68 -6.05 37.00
CA MET A 1 -9.39 -5.55 35.63
C MET A 1 -10.43 -4.48 35.35
N SER A 2 -10.05 -3.24 35.03
CA SER A 2 -11.02 -2.15 34.84
C SER A 2 -11.77 -2.28 33.50
N ASP A 3 -12.98 -1.73 33.40
CA ASP A 3 -13.76 -1.71 32.16
C ASP A 3 -13.01 -1.04 30.99
N SER A 4 -12.18 -0.04 31.29
CA SER A 4 -11.28 0.62 30.33
C SER A 4 -10.28 -0.36 29.70
N ASN A 5 -9.68 -1.25 30.51
CA ASN A 5 -8.72 -2.24 30.00
C ASN A 5 -9.39 -3.28 29.09
N LEU A 6 -10.63 -3.67 29.41
CA LEU A 6 -11.41 -4.59 28.57
C LEU A 6 -11.80 -3.95 27.24
N GLN A 7 -12.24 -2.68 27.25
CA GLN A 7 -12.57 -1.95 26.04
C GLN A 7 -11.35 -1.75 25.14
N ALA A 8 -10.21 -1.33 25.71
CA ALA A 8 -8.95 -1.20 24.96
C ALA A 8 -8.50 -2.54 24.36
N GLY A 9 -8.61 -3.63 25.13
CA GLY A 9 -8.30 -4.98 24.65
C GLY A 9 -9.18 -5.41 23.48
N ARG A 10 -10.49 -5.17 23.57
CA ARG A 10 -11.44 -5.48 22.50
C ARG A 10 -11.17 -4.68 21.23
N ALA A 11 -10.94 -3.37 21.36
CA ALA A 11 -10.61 -2.51 20.24
C ALA A 11 -9.33 -2.97 19.52
N ARG A 12 -8.29 -3.31 20.30
CA ARG A 12 -7.03 -3.86 19.76
C ARG A 12 -7.25 -5.18 19.01
N LEU A 13 -8.02 -6.12 19.56
CA LEU A 13 -8.31 -7.39 18.91
C LEU A 13 -9.06 -7.18 17.59
N VAL A 14 -10.09 -6.34 17.58
CA VAL A 14 -10.84 -5.99 16.36
C VAL A 14 -9.90 -5.40 15.30
N ARG A 15 -8.99 -4.50 15.69
CA ARG A 15 -7.98 -3.95 14.77
C ARG A 15 -7.07 -5.02 14.20
N LEU A 16 -6.56 -5.93 15.02
CA LEU A 16 -5.67 -7.00 14.56
C LEU A 16 -6.37 -7.96 13.59
N LEU A 17 -7.64 -8.30 13.85
CA LEU A 17 -8.43 -9.14 12.95
C LEU A 17 -8.69 -8.44 11.61
N HIS A 18 -8.95 -7.13 11.66
CA HIS A 18 -9.09 -6.31 10.46
C HIS A 18 -7.82 -6.29 9.61
N LEU A 19 -6.67 -5.99 10.21
CA LEU A 19 -5.38 -5.98 9.51
C LEU A 19 -5.03 -7.38 8.94
N ARG A 20 -5.39 -8.44 9.65
CA ARG A 20 -5.22 -9.82 9.16
C ARG A 20 -6.05 -10.05 7.90
N ARG A 21 -7.30 -9.56 7.85
CA ARG A 21 -8.14 -9.64 6.65
C ARG A 21 -7.56 -8.81 5.50
N LEU A 22 -7.04 -7.61 5.78
CA LEU A 22 -6.37 -6.77 4.78
C LEU A 22 -5.08 -7.39 4.24
N SER A 23 -4.47 -8.32 4.98
CA SER A 23 -3.29 -9.07 4.53
C SER A 23 -3.66 -10.27 3.65
N TRP A 24 -4.92 -10.67 3.53
CA TRP A 24 -5.31 -11.86 2.78
C TRP A 24 -5.43 -11.56 1.29
N ASP A 25 -4.57 -12.15 0.48
CA ASP A 25 -4.61 -12.06 -0.98
C ASP A 25 -5.54 -13.15 -1.54
N PRO A 26 -6.74 -12.79 -2.02
CA PRO A 26 -7.71 -13.77 -2.51
C PRO A 26 -7.27 -14.41 -3.83
N ASP A 27 -6.48 -13.70 -4.65
CA ASP A 27 -6.08 -14.19 -5.98
C ASP A 27 -5.10 -15.36 -5.88
N ILE A 28 -4.29 -15.42 -4.81
CA ILE A 28 -3.32 -16.51 -4.58
C ILE A 28 -3.60 -17.33 -3.33
N GLY A 29 -4.62 -16.97 -2.54
CA GLY A 29 -5.01 -17.65 -1.30
C GLY A 29 -3.92 -17.62 -0.21
N LYS A 30 -3.20 -16.51 -0.04
CA LYS A 30 -2.10 -16.39 0.95
C LYS A 30 -2.16 -15.08 1.72
N PHE A 31 -1.60 -15.10 2.94
CA PHE A 31 -1.38 -13.88 3.71
C PHE A 31 -0.09 -13.17 3.29
N ARG A 32 -0.18 -11.88 3.05
CA ARG A 32 0.90 -10.95 2.71
C ARG A 32 0.95 -9.87 3.78
N SER A 33 1.76 -10.08 4.81
CA SER A 33 1.80 -9.20 5.98
C SER A 33 2.23 -7.77 5.63
N ASN A 34 3.10 -7.60 4.62
CA ASN A 34 3.50 -6.30 4.12
C ASN A 34 2.31 -5.51 3.56
N GLU A 35 1.40 -6.17 2.85
CA GLU A 35 0.19 -5.56 2.31
C GLU A 35 -0.74 -5.09 3.44
N GLY A 36 -0.89 -5.87 4.51
CA GLY A 36 -1.66 -5.43 5.68
C GLY A 36 -1.06 -4.18 6.36
N THR A 37 0.26 -4.07 6.43
CA THR A 37 0.94 -2.88 6.97
C THR A 37 0.80 -1.65 6.06
N THR A 38 0.81 -1.85 4.74
CA THR A 38 0.54 -0.78 3.77
C THR A 38 -0.92 -0.32 3.86
N ALA A 39 -1.87 -1.26 3.93
CA ALA A 39 -3.28 -0.95 4.10
C ALA A 39 -3.57 -0.18 5.40
N ASP A 40 -2.94 -0.57 6.53
CA ASP A 40 -3.03 0.15 7.80
C ASP A 40 -2.66 1.63 7.66
N ALA A 41 -1.63 1.93 6.87
CA ALA A 41 -1.17 3.30 6.65
C ALA A 41 -2.07 4.07 5.68
N ILE A 42 -2.56 3.43 4.63
CA ILE A 42 -3.55 4.03 3.74
C ILE A 42 -4.78 4.46 4.54
N GLU A 43 -5.31 3.60 5.42
CA GLU A 43 -6.47 3.95 6.26
C GLU A 43 -6.21 5.17 7.15
N LYS A 44 -4.99 5.33 7.67
CA LYS A 44 -4.58 6.48 8.49
C LYS A 44 -4.46 7.75 7.65
N CYS A 45 -3.73 7.70 6.54
CA CYS A 45 -3.50 8.86 5.67
C CYS A 45 -4.81 9.39 5.04
N PHE A 46 -5.68 8.48 4.60
CA PHE A 46 -6.90 8.85 3.89
C PHE A 46 -8.15 8.89 4.79
N ASN A 47 -8.03 8.47 6.05
CA ASN A 47 -9.15 8.32 6.98
C ASN A 47 -10.33 7.58 6.31
N ASP A 48 -10.03 6.47 5.66
CA ASP A 48 -11.00 5.64 4.94
C ASP A 48 -10.73 4.16 5.24
N PRO A 49 -11.59 3.46 5.98
CA PRO A 49 -11.44 2.04 6.23
C PRO A 49 -11.48 1.25 4.92
N LEU A 50 -10.62 0.26 4.80
CA LEU A 50 -10.44 -0.55 3.61
C LEU A 50 -11.09 -1.93 3.75
N GLU A 51 -11.44 -2.52 2.61
CA GLU A 51 -11.76 -3.94 2.46
C GLU A 51 -10.90 -4.55 1.35
N ARG A 52 -10.56 -5.84 1.43
CA ARG A 52 -9.93 -6.55 0.31
C ARG A 52 -10.95 -6.74 -0.81
N VAL A 53 -10.48 -6.64 -2.04
CA VAL A 53 -11.29 -6.90 -3.22
C VAL A 53 -10.59 -7.88 -4.15
N GLU A 54 -11.36 -8.60 -4.96
CA GLU A 54 -10.87 -9.42 -6.05
C GLU A 54 -10.85 -8.59 -7.33
N GLY A 55 -9.84 -8.78 -8.17
CA GLY A 55 -9.79 -8.23 -9.52
C GLY A 55 -9.43 -6.74 -9.59
N GLY A 56 -8.22 -6.47 -10.06
CA GLY A 56 -7.81 -5.17 -10.60
C GLY A 56 -7.18 -4.20 -9.59
N GLY A 57 -7.45 -4.33 -8.29
CA GLY A 57 -6.77 -3.61 -7.22
C GLY A 57 -6.74 -4.41 -5.93
N ASP A 58 -5.98 -3.94 -4.95
CA ASP A 58 -5.76 -4.64 -3.69
C ASP A 58 -6.87 -4.38 -2.66
N TRP A 59 -7.34 -3.13 -2.58
CA TRP A 59 -8.33 -2.73 -1.58
C TRP A 59 -9.35 -1.76 -2.13
N ARG A 60 -10.50 -1.69 -1.47
CA ARG A 60 -11.52 -0.66 -1.68
C ARG A 60 -11.76 0.14 -0.41
N GLY A 61 -11.79 1.45 -0.54
CA GLY A 61 -12.24 2.36 0.51
C GLY A 61 -13.73 2.22 0.75
N THR A 62 -14.13 1.86 1.97
CA THR A 62 -15.53 1.61 2.33
C THR A 62 -16.36 2.90 2.36
N ARG A 63 -15.75 4.07 2.57
CA ARG A 63 -16.44 5.36 2.53
C ARG A 63 -16.39 6.00 1.14
N THR A 64 -15.23 5.94 0.47
CA THR A 64 -15.02 6.66 -0.80
C THR A 64 -15.30 5.81 -2.04
N GLY A 65 -15.34 4.49 -1.90
CA GLY A 65 -15.40 3.55 -3.02
C GLY A 65 -14.11 3.48 -3.86
N ARG A 66 -13.05 4.22 -3.48
CA ARG A 66 -11.79 4.26 -4.22
C ARG A 66 -11.08 2.92 -4.16
N ILE A 67 -10.50 2.51 -5.28
CA ILE A 67 -9.65 1.33 -5.38
C ILE A 67 -8.19 1.72 -5.19
N TYR A 68 -7.51 1.02 -4.28
CA TYR A 68 -6.10 1.17 -3.94
C TYR A 68 -5.35 -0.09 -4.39
N ASP A 69 -4.10 0.08 -4.81
CA ASP A 69 -3.26 -0.99 -5.32
C ASP A 69 -1.82 -0.78 -4.85
N ASP A 70 -1.18 -1.79 -4.26
CA ASP A 70 0.21 -1.73 -3.80
C ASP A 70 1.17 -1.98 -4.97
N CYS A 71 2.15 -1.10 -5.11
CA CYS A 71 3.28 -1.26 -6.02
C CYS A 71 4.58 -0.81 -5.34
N SER A 72 4.80 -1.29 -4.11
CA SER A 72 5.99 -0.98 -3.33
C SER A 72 7.30 -1.53 -3.95
N PRO A 73 8.43 -0.83 -3.79
CA PRO A 73 9.70 -1.24 -4.36
C PRO A 73 10.33 -2.43 -3.64
N PRO A 74 11.31 -3.09 -4.27
CA PRO A 74 12.16 -4.06 -3.59
C PRO A 74 12.88 -3.41 -2.38
N PRO A 75 13.19 -4.19 -1.34
CA PRO A 75 14.06 -3.71 -0.26
C PRO A 75 15.48 -3.44 -0.77
N THR A 76 16.24 -2.64 -0.02
CA THR A 76 17.58 -2.17 -0.43
C THR A 76 18.51 -3.26 -0.95
N GLN A 77 18.52 -4.44 -0.30
CA GLN A 77 19.40 -5.57 -0.66
C GLN A 77 19.11 -6.18 -2.04
N PHE A 78 17.93 -5.91 -2.61
CA PHE A 78 17.54 -6.38 -3.94
C PHE A 78 17.24 -5.24 -4.90
N PHE A 79 17.47 -4.00 -4.49
CA PHE A 79 16.99 -2.83 -5.21
C PHE A 79 17.58 -2.75 -6.61
N ASP A 80 18.90 -2.77 -6.74
CA ASP A 80 19.56 -2.54 -8.03
C ASP A 80 19.20 -3.59 -9.09
N VAL A 81 19.03 -4.84 -8.66
CA VAL A 81 18.68 -5.95 -9.55
C VAL A 81 17.19 -6.00 -9.91
N GLN A 82 16.31 -5.42 -9.09
CA GLN A 82 14.85 -5.46 -9.32
C GLN A 82 14.25 -4.10 -9.70
N PHE A 83 15.03 -3.02 -9.65
CA PHE A 83 14.53 -1.66 -9.85
C PHE A 83 13.83 -1.48 -11.20
N ASP A 84 14.43 -1.96 -12.30
CA ASP A 84 13.83 -1.82 -13.63
C ASP A 84 12.52 -2.60 -13.77
N LYS A 85 12.46 -3.80 -13.18
CA LYS A 85 11.23 -4.60 -13.14
C LYS A 85 10.15 -3.89 -12.33
N TRP A 86 10.51 -3.36 -11.16
CA TRP A 86 9.58 -2.59 -10.33
C TRP A 86 9.10 -1.33 -11.05
N ARG A 87 10.00 -0.58 -11.71
CA ARG A 87 9.65 0.62 -12.49
C ARG A 87 8.65 0.30 -13.59
N ALA A 88 8.83 -0.80 -14.31
CA ALA A 88 7.87 -1.26 -15.30
C ALA A 88 6.51 -1.62 -14.66
N SER A 89 6.53 -2.27 -13.49
CA SER A 89 5.32 -2.56 -12.71
C SER A 89 4.57 -1.29 -12.32
N LEU A 90 5.28 -0.27 -11.80
CA LEU A 90 4.69 1.01 -11.41
C LEU A 90 3.98 1.68 -12.60
N ILE A 91 4.62 1.68 -13.77
CA ILE A 91 4.01 2.21 -15.01
C ILE A 91 2.72 1.45 -15.31
N SER A 92 2.75 0.12 -15.29
CA SER A 92 1.58 -0.73 -15.58
C SER A 92 0.44 -0.49 -14.60
N HIS A 93 0.73 -0.42 -13.29
CA HIS A 93 -0.27 -0.17 -12.26
C HIS A 93 -0.91 1.22 -12.41
N ALA A 94 -0.09 2.25 -12.68
CA ALA A 94 -0.58 3.62 -12.79
C ALA A 94 -1.35 3.91 -14.09
N THR A 95 -1.03 3.20 -15.19
CA THR A 95 -1.56 3.51 -16.54
C THR A 95 -2.55 2.48 -17.07
N ALA A 96 -2.36 1.18 -16.80
CA ALA A 96 -3.10 0.11 -17.48
C ALA A 96 -4.20 -0.53 -16.62
N LYS A 97 -4.07 -0.49 -15.27
CA LYS A 97 -5.10 -1.07 -14.39
C LYS A 97 -6.35 -0.18 -14.36
N VAL A 98 -7.41 -0.65 -15.00
CA VAL A 98 -8.72 0.01 -15.03
C VAL A 98 -9.36 -0.05 -13.65
N GLY A 99 -9.95 1.06 -13.21
CA GLY A 99 -10.64 1.15 -11.92
C GLY A 99 -9.73 1.49 -10.73
N VAL A 100 -8.41 1.32 -10.84
CA VAL A 100 -7.46 1.75 -9.78
C VAL A 100 -7.40 3.28 -9.72
N ASN A 101 -7.74 3.82 -8.55
CA ASN A 101 -7.72 5.24 -8.27
C ASN A 101 -6.37 5.68 -7.70
N ILE A 102 -5.78 4.87 -6.81
CA ILE A 102 -4.54 5.19 -6.11
C ILE A 102 -3.59 3.98 -6.21
N VAL A 103 -2.36 4.23 -6.64
CA VAL A 103 -1.25 3.28 -6.59
C VAL A 103 -0.34 3.69 -5.45
N THR A 104 -0.29 2.88 -4.41
CA THR A 104 0.51 3.14 -3.22
C THR A 104 1.92 2.57 -3.39
N VAL A 105 2.92 3.36 -3.01
CA VAL A 105 4.33 2.95 -3.03
C VAL A 105 4.88 3.12 -1.62
N ASP A 106 4.99 2.03 -0.87
CA ASP A 106 5.37 2.05 0.55
C ASP A 106 6.88 1.87 0.75
N LEU A 107 7.53 2.92 1.22
CA LEU A 107 8.98 2.98 1.40
C LEU A 107 9.42 2.68 2.86
N ARG A 108 8.49 2.72 3.81
CA ARG A 108 8.77 2.77 5.27
C ARG A 108 9.57 1.58 5.78
N PHE A 109 9.36 0.40 5.20
CA PHE A 109 9.97 -0.85 5.64
C PHE A 109 10.89 -1.48 4.58
N ARG A 110 11.47 -0.66 3.70
CA ARG A 110 12.33 -1.11 2.60
C ARG A 110 13.83 -0.90 2.87
N ASN A 111 14.16 -0.17 3.94
CA ASN A 111 15.54 0.19 4.33
C ASN A 111 16.33 0.87 3.21
N LEU A 112 15.65 1.69 2.40
CA LEU A 112 16.24 2.32 1.22
C LEU A 112 17.21 3.42 1.65
N ASN A 113 18.33 3.52 0.94
CA ASN A 113 19.25 4.65 1.09
C ASN A 113 18.72 5.87 0.31
N PRO A 114 19.28 7.08 0.54
CA PRO A 114 18.83 8.30 -0.14
C PRO A 114 18.84 8.22 -1.67
N GLU A 115 19.89 7.64 -2.28
CA GLU A 115 19.99 7.49 -3.73
C GLU A 115 18.87 6.59 -4.30
N GLN A 116 18.53 5.52 -3.59
CA GLN A 116 17.44 4.63 -3.98
C GLN A 116 16.07 5.34 -3.89
N ILE A 117 15.87 6.15 -2.85
CA ILE A 117 14.67 7.00 -2.70
C ILE A 117 14.58 8.00 -3.86
N ASP A 118 15.69 8.66 -4.22
CA ASP A 118 15.74 9.59 -5.36
C ASP A 118 15.39 8.90 -6.68
N ARG A 119 15.88 7.68 -6.89
CA ARG A 119 15.54 6.87 -8.09
C ARG A 119 14.06 6.51 -8.14
N ILE A 120 13.44 6.17 -7.01
CA ILE A 120 11.99 5.94 -6.92
C ILE A 120 11.21 7.22 -7.23
N ALA A 121 11.60 8.34 -6.61
CA ALA A 121 10.94 9.62 -6.82
C ALA A 121 11.04 10.07 -8.28
N ALA A 122 12.21 9.91 -8.91
CA ALA A 122 12.42 10.18 -10.33
C ALA A 122 11.54 9.28 -11.23
N ALA A 123 11.42 7.99 -10.91
CA ALA A 123 10.56 7.08 -11.64
C ALA A 123 9.07 7.48 -11.55
N ALA A 124 8.59 7.86 -10.36
CA ALA A 124 7.23 8.36 -10.17
C ALA A 124 7.00 9.71 -10.88
N ALA A 125 7.99 10.61 -10.85
CA ALA A 125 7.92 11.92 -11.49
C ALA A 125 7.87 11.84 -13.02
N ALA A 126 8.51 10.84 -13.60
CA ALA A 126 8.57 10.59 -15.04
C ALA A 126 7.27 10.00 -15.62
N LEU A 127 6.32 9.58 -14.78
CA LEU A 127 5.02 9.10 -15.26
C LEU A 127 4.23 10.21 -15.96
N PRO A 128 3.38 9.86 -16.96
CA PRO A 128 2.42 10.79 -17.54
C PRO A 128 1.58 11.49 -16.45
N ARG A 129 1.20 12.76 -16.67
CA ARG A 129 0.55 13.60 -15.64
C ARG A 129 -0.61 12.91 -14.93
N ASP A 130 -1.48 12.22 -15.67
CA ASP A 130 -2.66 11.59 -15.07
C ASP A 130 -2.34 10.28 -14.34
N ALA A 131 -1.30 9.55 -14.76
CA ALA A 131 -0.78 8.41 -14.02
C ALA A 131 -0.08 8.87 -12.74
N ARG A 132 0.72 9.94 -12.81
CA ARG A 132 1.43 10.50 -11.65
C ARG A 132 0.48 10.96 -10.55
N LYS A 133 -0.70 11.50 -10.89
CA LYS A 133 -1.73 11.89 -9.91
C LYS A 133 -2.29 10.71 -9.10
N LYS A 134 -2.17 9.48 -9.60
CA LYS A 134 -2.61 8.27 -8.90
C LYS A 134 -1.56 7.74 -7.92
N VAL A 135 -0.28 8.10 -8.10
CA VAL A 135 0.80 7.54 -7.28
C VAL A 135 0.88 8.27 -5.95
N TRP A 136 0.83 7.51 -4.85
CA TRP A 136 0.99 8.00 -3.50
C TRP A 136 2.19 7.32 -2.83
N LEU A 137 3.22 8.10 -2.51
CA LEU A 137 4.40 7.61 -1.80
C LEU A 137 4.12 7.64 -0.30
N LEU A 138 4.26 6.51 0.38
CA LEU A 138 4.24 6.48 1.85
C LEU A 138 5.68 6.53 2.35
N LEU A 139 6.04 7.65 2.95
CA LEU A 139 7.37 7.89 3.51
C LEU A 139 7.39 7.68 5.03
N ASN A 140 6.25 7.93 5.68
CA ASN A 140 6.03 7.67 7.10
C ASN A 140 4.54 7.32 7.36
N ASP A 141 4.17 7.14 8.62
CA ASP A 141 2.79 6.78 9.01
C ASP A 141 1.76 7.90 8.77
N GLU A 142 2.21 9.13 8.49
CA GLU A 142 1.38 10.29 8.18
C GLU A 142 1.25 10.53 6.66
N GLY A 143 2.12 9.93 5.84
CA GLY A 143 2.18 10.10 4.38
C GLY A 143 3.47 10.77 3.95
#